data_AF-A0A524DFP4-F1
#
_entry.id   AF-A0A524DFP4-F1
#
_cell.length_a   1.000
_cell.length_b   1.000
_cell.length_c   1.000
_cell.angle_alpha   90.00
_cell.angle_beta   90.00
_cell.angle_gamma   90.00
#
_symmetry.space_group_name_H-M   'P 1'
#
loop_
_entity.id
_entity.type
_entity.pdbx_description
1 polymer ?
#
loop_
_entity_poly.entity_id
_entity_poly.type
_entity_poly.pdbx_seq_one_letter_code
_entity_poly.pdbx_strand_id
1 'polypeptide(L)'
;MSSDVGINYAQSSAFNQIRIEQSLKQSEEIKKAIEDNDFSTVGQIAEKNCLYMHSVMMTSSLPLFYWNPNTLKVIKTITRKRKNEGIEFYFTVDAGPNIHCLCRTEDLDDAQQMIEDIGIPKRDIVKVRQANYGSKTIDQHLF
;
A
#
# COMPACT_ATOMS: atom_id res chain seq x y z
N MET A 1 6.98 -8.99 -14.85
CA MET A 1 6.12 -10.17 -14.68
C MET A 1 4.72 -9.66 -14.35
N SER A 2 3.65 -10.16 -15.01
CA SER A 2 2.28 -9.60 -14.87
C SER A 2 1.62 -9.99 -13.54
N SER A 3 0.66 -9.19 -13.07
CA SER A 3 -0.24 -9.51 -11.95
C SER A 3 -1.00 -10.83 -12.16
N ASP A 4 -1.36 -11.16 -13.40
CA ASP A 4 -2.12 -12.37 -13.73
C ASP A 4 -1.35 -13.65 -13.41
N VAL A 5 -0.04 -13.60 -13.63
CA VAL A 5 0.87 -14.70 -13.24
C VAL A 5 0.83 -14.85 -11.72
N GLY A 6 0.94 -13.75 -10.98
CA GLY A 6 0.89 -13.77 -9.51
C GLY A 6 -0.40 -14.39 -8.95
N ILE A 7 -1.56 -14.06 -9.53
CA ILE A 7 -2.86 -14.61 -9.09
C ILE A 7 -2.91 -16.13 -9.28
N ASN A 8 -2.44 -16.62 -10.43
CA ASN A 8 -2.47 -18.06 -10.73
C ASN A 8 -1.60 -18.89 -9.77
N TYR A 9 -0.46 -18.34 -9.33
CA TYR A 9 0.43 -19.03 -8.40
C TYR A 9 0.03 -18.85 -6.93
N ALA A 10 -0.80 -17.86 -6.58
CA ALA A 10 -1.19 -17.58 -5.20
C ALA A 10 -1.71 -18.82 -4.44
N GLN A 11 -2.48 -19.67 -5.12
CA GLN A 11 -3.09 -20.88 -4.54
C GLN A 11 -2.05 -21.91 -4.04
N SER A 12 -0.84 -21.86 -4.58
CA SER A 12 0.25 -22.77 -4.18
C SER A 12 0.93 -22.38 -2.86
N SER A 13 0.70 -21.17 -2.36
CA SER A 13 1.22 -20.73 -1.08
C SER A 13 0.37 -21.25 0.09
N ALA A 14 1.03 -21.82 1.10
CA ALA A 14 0.38 -22.23 2.34
C ALA A 14 -0.31 -21.07 3.10
N PHE A 15 0.11 -19.82 2.86
CA PHE A 15 -0.47 -18.63 3.49
C PHE A 15 -1.72 -18.10 2.77
N ASN A 16 -2.07 -18.63 1.59
CA ASN A 16 -3.16 -18.07 0.79
C ASN A 16 -4.52 -18.21 1.47
N GLN A 17 -4.77 -19.35 2.13
CA GLN A 17 -6.01 -19.56 2.88
C GLN A 17 -6.15 -18.54 4.03
N ILE A 18 -5.06 -18.32 4.78
CA ILE A 18 -5.01 -17.31 5.84
C ILE A 18 -5.26 -15.92 5.28
N ARG A 19 -4.66 -15.56 4.14
CA ARG A 19 -4.89 -14.27 3.49
C ARG A 19 -6.36 -14.07 3.13
N ILE A 20 -7.03 -15.09 2.57
CA ILE A 20 -8.45 -15.01 2.20
C ILE A 20 -9.30 -14.73 3.44
N GLU A 21 -9.11 -15.51 4.51
CA GLU A 21 -9.84 -15.35 5.77
C GLU A 21 -9.63 -13.97 6.39
N GLN A 22 -8.38 -13.49 6.41
CA GLN A 22 -8.06 -12.18 6.95
C GLN A 22 -8.62 -11.06 6.06
N SER A 23 -8.59 -11.20 4.73
CA SER A 23 -9.15 -10.20 3.81
C SER A 23 -10.66 -10.03 4.00
N LEU A 24 -11.39 -11.13 4.24
CA LEU A 24 -12.83 -11.07 4.53
C LEU A 24 -13.12 -10.31 5.83
N LYS A 25 -12.35 -10.57 6.89
CA LYS A 25 -12.49 -9.83 8.17
C LYS A 25 -12.14 -8.35 8.01
N GLN A 26 -10.98 -8.08 7.42
CA GLN A 26 -10.46 -6.74 7.19
C GLN A 26 -11.38 -5.90 6.30
N SER A 27 -12.10 -6.52 5.35
CA SER A 27 -13.10 -5.84 4.52
C SER A 27 -14.21 -5.21 5.35
N GLU A 28 -14.71 -5.89 6.39
CA GLU A 28 -15.76 -5.33 7.24
C GLU A 28 -15.19 -4.31 8.23
N GLU A 29 -14.01 -4.59 8.80
CA GLU A 29 -13.32 -3.67 9.71
C GLU A 29 -12.96 -2.34 9.05
N ILE A 30 -12.45 -2.37 7.81
CA ILE A 30 -12.02 -1.15 7.10
C ILE A 30 -13.22 -0.30 6.68
N LYS A 31 -14.36 -0.91 6.31
CA LYS A 31 -15.59 -0.16 6.02
C LYS A 31 -16.04 0.65 7.23
N LYS A 32 -16.09 -0.01 8.40
CA LYS A 32 -16.43 0.66 9.65
C LYS A 32 -15.44 1.77 9.99
N ALA A 33 -14.14 1.51 9.85
CA ALA A 33 -13.11 2.52 10.12
C ALA A 33 -13.24 3.74 9.19
N ILE A 34 -13.61 3.53 7.92
CA ILE A 34 -13.90 4.62 6.98
C ILE A 34 -15.13 5.41 7.42
N GLU A 35 -16.22 4.74 7.79
CA GLU A 35 -17.46 5.38 8.28
C GLU A 35 -17.21 6.20 9.55
N ASP A 36 -16.40 5.66 10.47
CA ASP A 36 -16.04 6.29 11.75
C ASP A 36 -14.93 7.35 11.62
N ASN A 37 -14.41 7.60 10.41
CA ASN A 37 -13.24 8.47 10.16
C ASN A 37 -11.98 8.08 10.96
N ASP A 38 -11.84 6.79 11.29
CA ASP A 38 -10.68 6.22 11.96
C ASP A 38 -9.55 5.92 10.97
N PHE A 39 -8.83 6.98 10.61
CA PHE A 39 -7.69 6.92 9.70
C PHE A 39 -6.60 5.96 10.16
N SER A 40 -6.36 5.89 11.48
CA SER A 40 -5.36 5.02 12.08
C SER A 40 -5.66 3.55 11.78
N THR A 41 -6.90 3.13 11.99
CA THR A 41 -7.33 1.75 11.70
C THR A 41 -7.29 1.45 10.19
N VAL A 42 -7.73 2.39 9.34
CA VAL A 42 -7.63 2.24 7.88
C VAL A 42 -6.19 1.97 7.45
N GLY A 43 -5.24 2.79 7.93
CA GLY A 43 -3.84 2.66 7.62
C GLY A 43 -3.22 1.35 8.08
N GLN A 44 -3.53 0.92 9.31
CA GLN A 44 -3.05 -0.37 9.86
C GLN A 44 -3.57 -1.57 9.06
N ILE A 45 -4.84 -1.54 8.64
CA ILE A 45 -5.42 -2.60 7.82
C ILE A 45 -4.76 -2.63 6.44
N ALA A 46 -4.54 -1.47 5.80
CA ALA A 46 -3.87 -1.38 4.50
C ALA A 46 -2.48 -2.04 4.51
N GLU A 47 -1.67 -1.72 5.52
CA GLU A 47 -0.33 -2.33 5.67
C GLU A 47 -0.42 -3.83 5.90
N LYS A 48 -1.27 -4.27 6.83
CA LYS A 48 -1.40 -5.69 7.16
C LYS A 48 -1.87 -6.49 5.95
N ASN A 49 -2.83 -5.97 5.19
CA ASN A 49 -3.32 -6.63 3.98
C ASN A 49 -2.24 -6.69 2.89
N CYS A 50 -1.50 -5.58 2.68
CA CYS A 50 -0.33 -5.53 1.80
C CYS A 50 0.68 -6.64 2.17
N LEU A 51 1.04 -6.75 3.45
CA LEU A 51 2.00 -7.77 3.91
C LEU A 51 1.49 -9.21 3.70
N TYR A 52 0.20 -9.49 3.91
CA TYR A 52 -0.37 -10.80 3.57
C TYR A 52 -0.27 -11.11 2.09
N MET A 53 -0.59 -10.14 1.22
CA MET A 53 -0.47 -10.31 -0.23
C MET A 53 0.96 -10.65 -0.62
N HIS A 54 1.94 -9.83 -0.23
CA HIS A 54 3.35 -10.06 -0.55
C HIS A 54 3.90 -11.35 0.06
N SER A 55 3.45 -11.75 1.25
CA SER A 55 3.83 -13.05 1.83
C SER A 55 3.36 -14.23 0.99
N VAL A 56 2.11 -14.19 0.52
CA VAL A 56 1.57 -15.21 -0.41
C VAL A 56 2.38 -15.26 -1.70
N MET A 57 2.72 -14.11 -2.27
CA MET A 57 3.52 -14.01 -3.49
C MET A 57 4.94 -14.57 -3.32
N MET A 58 5.60 -14.28 -2.19
CA MET A 58 6.96 -14.74 -1.90
C MET A 58 7.05 -16.24 -1.64
N THR A 59 5.97 -16.86 -1.14
CA THR A 59 5.97 -18.28 -0.74
C THR A 59 5.13 -19.17 -1.67
N SER A 60 4.73 -18.65 -2.82
CA SER A 60 4.12 -19.44 -3.89
C SER A 60 5.19 -20.31 -4.57
N SER A 61 4.77 -21.36 -5.30
CA SER A 61 5.66 -22.28 -6.02
C SER A 61 6.53 -21.60 -7.08
N LEU A 62 6.05 -20.47 -7.62
CA LEU A 62 6.87 -19.46 -8.29
C LEU A 62 6.98 -18.22 -7.38
N PRO A 63 8.10 -18.06 -6.65
CA PRO A 63 8.29 -16.91 -5.78
C PRO A 63 8.35 -15.59 -6.54
N LEU A 64 7.55 -14.61 -6.12
CA LEU A 64 7.55 -13.25 -6.68
C LEU A 64 7.99 -12.24 -5.63
N PHE A 65 8.97 -11.42 -5.99
CA PHE A 65 9.51 -10.34 -5.16
C PHE A 65 9.26 -9.00 -5.87
N TYR A 66 8.14 -8.35 -5.56
CA TYR A 66 7.77 -7.06 -6.14
C TYR A 66 8.58 -5.89 -5.56
N TRP A 67 9.02 -6.03 -4.32
CA TRP A 67 9.75 -4.99 -3.60
C TRP A 67 11.18 -4.86 -4.11
N ASN A 68 11.63 -3.62 -4.26
CA ASN A 68 13.03 -3.29 -4.46
C ASN A 68 13.64 -2.68 -3.19
N PRO A 69 14.95 -2.37 -3.17
CA PRO A 69 15.59 -1.75 -2.00
C PRO A 69 14.94 -0.44 -1.55
N ASN A 70 14.45 0.38 -2.49
CA ASN A 70 13.76 1.63 -2.17
C ASN A 70 12.39 1.38 -1.52
N THR A 71 11.60 0.42 -2.02
CA THR A 71 10.34 0.00 -1.39
C THR A 71 10.58 -0.38 0.08
N LEU A 72 11.58 -1.24 0.33
CA LEU A 72 11.94 -1.68 1.68
C LEU A 72 12.43 -0.53 2.56
N LYS A 73 13.16 0.43 1.99
CA LYS A 73 13.65 1.62 2.71
C LYS A 73 12.49 2.47 3.23
N VAL A 74 11.48 2.69 2.39
CA VAL A 74 10.26 3.41 2.76
C VAL A 74 9.48 2.66 3.84
N ILE A 75 9.21 1.37 3.64
CA ILE A 75 8.51 0.50 4.62
C ILE A 75 9.17 0.56 6.00
N LYS A 76 10.49 0.38 6.06
CA LYS A 76 11.26 0.42 7.31
C LYS A 76 11.22 1.80 7.95
N THR A 77 11.26 2.86 7.15
CA THR A 77 11.25 4.25 7.66
C THR A 77 9.90 4.58 8.28
N ILE A 78 8.79 4.30 7.57
CA ILE A 78 7.43 4.49 8.09
C ILE A 78 7.22 3.70 9.37
N THR A 79 7.55 2.40 9.37
CA THR A 79 7.40 1.53 10.55
C THR A 79 8.19 2.05 11.74
N ARG A 80 9.44 2.46 11.54
CA ARG A 80 10.32 2.98 12.59
C ARG A 80 9.81 4.31 13.13
N LYS A 81 9.46 5.26 12.26
CA LYS A 81 8.97 6.57 12.68
C LYS A 81 7.62 6.46 13.38
N ARG A 82 6.69 5.63 12.89
CA ARG A 82 5.42 5.39 13.59
C ARG A 82 5.65 4.85 15.00
N LYS A 83 6.57 3.89 15.17
CA LYS A 83 6.90 3.32 16.49
C LYS A 83 7.55 4.35 17.44
N ASN A 84 8.44 5.19 16.94
CA ASN A 84 9.28 6.04 17.78
C ASN A 84 8.73 7.46 17.98
N GLU A 85 7.99 7.96 17.00
CA GLU A 85 7.55 9.37 16.89
C GLU A 85 6.02 9.48 16.85
N GLY A 86 5.29 8.37 16.69
CA GLY A 86 3.82 8.36 16.70
C GLY A 86 3.18 8.93 15.43
N ILE A 87 3.92 9.06 14.32
CA ILE A 87 3.34 9.54 13.05
C ILE A 87 2.24 8.60 12.55
N GLU A 88 1.17 9.16 12.00
CA GLU A 88 0.07 8.40 11.37
C GLU A 88 0.36 8.11 9.89
N PHE A 89 1.57 7.64 9.55
CA PHE A 89 1.88 7.28 8.17
C PHE A 89 1.84 5.75 8.00
N TYR A 90 1.34 5.32 6.85
CA TYR A 90 1.13 3.91 6.51
C TYR A 90 1.53 3.66 5.06
N PHE A 91 1.60 2.39 4.65
CA PHE A 91 1.95 2.04 3.28
C PHE A 91 1.07 0.93 2.70
N THR A 92 1.01 0.90 1.37
CA THR A 92 0.58 -0.27 0.60
C THR A 92 1.40 -0.38 -0.68
N VAL A 93 1.52 -1.60 -1.20
CA VAL A 93 2.32 -1.93 -2.38
C VAL A 93 1.56 -2.97 -3.21
N ASP A 94 1.36 -2.72 -4.49
CA ASP A 94 0.68 -3.64 -5.41
C ASP A 94 1.67 -4.65 -6.04
N ALA A 95 1.38 -5.14 -7.24
CA ALA A 95 2.24 -6.04 -8.02
C ALA A 95 3.40 -5.30 -8.71
N GLY A 96 4.21 -4.57 -7.93
CA GLY A 96 5.37 -3.83 -8.41
C GLY A 96 6.11 -3.09 -7.30
N PRO A 97 7.21 -2.38 -7.61
CA PRO A 97 8.04 -1.72 -6.61
C PRO A 97 7.47 -0.38 -6.11
N ASN A 98 6.46 0.17 -6.78
CA ASN A 98 5.84 1.44 -6.42
C ASN A 98 5.11 1.31 -5.09
N ILE A 99 5.43 2.21 -4.16
CA ILE A 99 4.84 2.27 -2.84
C ILE A 99 3.91 3.48 -2.73
N HIS A 100 2.70 3.24 -2.23
CA HIS A 100 1.76 4.29 -1.87
C HIS A 100 1.88 4.55 -0.38
N CYS A 101 2.20 5.79 -0.02
CA CYS A 101 2.25 6.23 1.37
C CYS A 101 0.93 6.90 1.72
N LEU A 102 0.23 6.40 2.73
CA LEU A 102 -0.98 7.01 3.24
C LEU A 102 -0.60 7.92 4.41
N CYS A 103 -1.07 9.16 4.36
CA CYS A 103 -0.92 10.17 5.41
C CYS A 103 -2.14 11.11 5.36
N ARG A 104 -2.32 11.96 6.37
CA ARG A 104 -3.36 12.99 6.32
C ARG A 104 -2.94 14.11 5.36
N THR A 105 -3.90 14.91 4.92
CA THR A 105 -3.64 15.95 3.90
C THR A 105 -2.69 17.02 4.42
N GLU A 106 -2.84 17.37 5.69
CA GLU A 106 -1.99 18.29 6.45
C GLU A 106 -0.54 17.81 6.54
N ASP A 107 -0.30 16.50 6.50
CA ASP A 107 1.02 15.90 6.66
C ASP A 107 1.73 15.61 5.32
N LEU A 108 1.15 15.99 4.18
CA LEU A 108 1.69 15.66 2.86
C LEU A 108 3.09 16.23 2.61
N ASP A 109 3.39 17.40 3.16
CA ASP A 109 4.71 18.03 3.04
C ASP A 109 5.74 17.29 3.90
N ASP A 110 5.37 16.90 5.12
CA ASP A 110 6.21 16.10 6.02
C ASP A 110 6.47 14.69 5.46
N ALA A 111 5.45 14.07 4.85
CA ALA A 111 5.59 12.79 4.17
C ALA A 111 6.56 12.88 2.99
N GLN A 112 6.45 13.92 2.15
CA GLN A 112 7.41 14.12 1.06
C GLN A 112 8.82 14.33 1.58
N GLN A 113 8.99 15.20 2.59
CA GLN A 113 10.30 15.50 3.17
C GLN A 113 10.95 14.22 3.74
N MET A 114 10.20 13.39 4.47
CA MET A 114 10.72 12.12 4.97
C MET A 114 11.24 11.21 3.86
N ILE A 115 10.50 11.12 2.74
CA ILE A 115 10.85 10.26 1.61
C ILE A 115 12.09 10.79 0.88
N GLU A 116 12.23 12.11 0.77
CA GLU A 116 13.43 12.77 0.26
C GLU A 116 14.66 12.54 1.17
N ASP A 117 14.50 12.64 2.48
CA ASP A 117 15.57 12.47 3.47
C ASP A 117 16.19 11.07 3.43
N ILE A 118 15.43 10.06 3.02
CA ILE A 118 15.94 8.70 2.82
C ILE A 118 16.51 8.47 1.42
N GLY A 119 16.66 9.52 0.60
CA GLY A 119 17.35 9.51 -0.68
C GLY A 119 16.49 9.11 -1.88
N ILE A 120 15.16 9.18 -1.77
CA ILE A 120 14.27 9.06 -2.94
C ILE A 120 14.12 10.45 -3.56
N PRO A 121 14.49 10.66 -4.83
CA PRO A 121 14.47 11.98 -5.41
C PRO A 121 13.03 12.45 -5.63
N LYS A 122 12.79 13.74 -5.41
CA LYS A 122 11.46 14.36 -5.57
C LYS A 122 10.76 14.06 -6.90
N ARG A 123 11.52 13.88 -8.00
CA ARG A 123 10.97 13.54 -9.32
C ARG A 123 10.28 12.17 -9.37
N ASP A 124 10.59 11.28 -8.43
CA ASP A 124 10.01 9.95 -8.30
C ASP A 124 8.85 9.94 -7.28
N ILE A 125 8.43 11.11 -6.78
CA ILE A 125 7.36 11.28 -5.80
C ILE A 125 6.16 11.98 -6.45
N VAL A 126 4.99 11.36 -6.35
CA VAL A 126 3.73 11.94 -6.80
C VAL A 126 2.86 12.28 -5.58
N LYS A 127 2.53 13.56 -5.42
CA LYS A 127 1.60 14.03 -4.38
C LYS A 127 0.15 13.86 -4.85
N VAL A 128 -0.58 12.99 -4.18
CA VAL A 128 -2.03 12.83 -4.38
C VAL A 128 -2.74 13.44 -3.19
N ARG A 129 -3.50 14.52 -3.42
CA ARG A 129 -4.13 15.28 -2.33
C ARG A 129 -5.49 14.73 -1.90
N GLN A 130 -6.26 14.10 -2.80
CA GLN A 130 -7.66 13.80 -2.54
C GLN A 130 -8.11 12.56 -3.32
N ALA A 131 -9.01 11.78 -2.72
CA ALA A 131 -9.85 10.86 -3.48
C ALA A 131 -10.74 11.72 -4.41
N ASN A 132 -10.57 11.54 -5.71
CA ASN A 132 -11.34 12.29 -6.70
C ASN A 132 -12.61 11.54 -7.10
N TYR A 133 -13.49 12.26 -7.80
CA TYR A 133 -14.67 11.69 -8.44
C TYR A 133 -14.28 10.50 -9.35
N GLY A 134 -15.18 9.52 -9.44
CA GLY A 134 -15.03 8.34 -10.31
C GLY A 134 -14.94 8.68 -11.80
N SER A 135 -15.15 7.69 -12.66
CA SER A 135 -15.09 7.89 -14.11
C SER A 135 -16.01 9.03 -14.58
N LYS A 136 -15.49 9.85 -15.50
CA LYS A 136 -16.24 10.92 -16.14
C LYS A 136 -16.24 10.69 -17.64
N THR A 137 -17.40 10.84 -18.26
CA THR A 137 -17.48 10.98 -19.72
C THR A 137 -16.90 12.33 -20.09
N ILE A 138 -16.02 12.36 -21.08
CA ILE A 138 -15.49 13.59 -21.67
C ILE A 138 -16.01 13.70 -23.10
N ASP A 139 -16.51 14.89 -23.48
CA ASP A 139 -17.07 15.14 -24.82
C ASP A 139 -15.98 15.25 -25.91
N GLN A 140 -14.71 15.28 -25.50
CA GLN A 140 -13.57 15.28 -26.40
C GLN A 140 -13.04 13.85 -26.55
N HIS A 141 -12.95 13.40 -27.80
CA HIS A 141 -12.20 12.20 -28.13
C HIS A 141 -10.72 12.43 -27.81
N LEU A 142 -10.06 11.41 -27.27
CA LEU A 142 -8.65 11.45 -26.88
C LEU A 142 -7.68 11.58 -28.08
N PHE A 143 -8.22 11.75 -29.29
CA PHE A 143 -7.54 12.02 -30.56
C PHE A 143 -8.45 12.83 -31.47
#